data_AF-A0A6A0HHW5-F1
#
_entry.id   AF-A0A6A0HHW5-F1
#
_cell.length_a   1.000
_cell.length_b   1.000
_cell.length_c   1.000
_cell.angle_alpha   90.00
_cell.angle_beta   90.00
_cell.angle_gamma   90.00
#
_symmetry.space_group_name_H-M   'P 1'
#
loop_
_entity.id
_entity.type
_entity.pdbx_description
1 polymer ?
#
loop_
_entity_poly.entity_id
_entity_poly.type
_entity_poly.pdbx_seq_one_letter_code
_entity_poly.pdbx_strand_id
1 'polypeptide(L)'
;MAEEFGGQYTSALQSFMNDIRGFPTTPGGMVFIDQWGSLRQALNVAFIGFKAADLGIDSSTNRAWAARQVDYALGSVGHSYVVGFGNNPPLRPHHRSRWVAYTFNHTVTHLCDPTTAPGGLPVHSTIQ
;
A
#
# COMPACT_ATOMS: atom_id res chain seq x y z
N MET A 1 -15.55 -24.39 10.04
CA MET A 1 -15.70 -23.12 9.30
C MET A 1 -15.85 -23.34 7.80
N ALA A 2 -15.03 -24.17 7.13
CA ALA A 2 -15.30 -24.55 5.73
C ALA A 2 -16.62 -25.32 5.52
N GLU A 3 -17.12 -26.04 6.52
CA GLU A 3 -18.38 -26.80 6.43
C GLU A 3 -19.64 -25.91 6.38
N GLU A 4 -19.52 -24.62 6.71
CA GLU A 4 -20.64 -23.66 6.70
C GLU A 4 -20.93 -23.11 5.29
N PHE A 5 -19.91 -23.08 4.43
CA PHE A 5 -20.04 -22.71 3.02
C PHE A 5 -20.13 -24.00 2.21
N GLY A 6 -21.25 -24.23 1.52
CA GLY A 6 -21.49 -25.45 0.76
C GLY A 6 -20.28 -25.88 -0.09
N GLY A 7 -20.01 -27.19 -0.12
CA GLY A 7 -18.74 -27.76 -0.63
C GLY A 7 -18.35 -27.36 -2.06
N GLN A 8 -19.30 -26.87 -2.87
CA GLN A 8 -19.02 -26.31 -4.19
C GLN A 8 -18.14 -25.04 -4.13
N TYR A 9 -18.34 -24.17 -3.13
CA TYR A 9 -17.62 -22.89 -3.02
C TYR A 9 -16.20 -23.08 -2.50
N THR A 10 -16.03 -23.99 -1.54
CA THR A 10 -14.72 -24.36 -1.02
C THR A 10 -13.89 -25.06 -2.10
N SER A 11 -14.52 -25.94 -2.90
CA SER A 11 -13.86 -26.58 -4.06
C SER A 11 -13.45 -25.56 -5.13
N ALA A 12 -14.32 -24.61 -5.46
CA ALA A 12 -14.00 -23.55 -6.42
C ALA A 12 -12.84 -22.68 -5.94
N LEU A 13 -12.82 -22.31 -4.65
CA LEU A 13 -11.73 -21.55 -4.04
C LEU A 13 -10.41 -22.35 -4.03
N GLN A 14 -10.47 -23.64 -3.70
CA GLN A 14 -9.30 -24.53 -3.76
C GLN A 14 -8.73 -24.59 -5.19
N SER A 15 -9.60 -24.78 -6.20
CA SER A 15 -9.17 -24.77 -7.61
C SER A 15 -8.51 -23.46 -7.99
N PHE A 16 -9.16 -22.32 -7.69
CA PHE A 16 -8.61 -21.00 -7.95
C PHE A 16 -7.23 -20.80 -7.32
N MET A 17 -7.05 -21.20 -6.06
CA MET A 17 -5.76 -21.09 -5.37
C MET A 17 -4.70 -22.02 -5.97
N ASN A 18 -5.07 -23.22 -6.42
CA ASN A 18 -4.16 -24.12 -7.13
C ASN A 18 -3.70 -23.51 -8.45
N ASP A 19 -4.63 -22.97 -9.23
CA ASP A 19 -4.35 -22.41 -10.55
C ASP A 19 -3.45 -21.17 -10.42
N ILE A 20 -3.84 -20.22 -9.56
CA ILE A 20 -3.14 -18.92 -9.46
C ILE A 20 -1.73 -19.05 -8.88
N ARG A 21 -1.47 -20.06 -8.04
CA ARG A 21 -0.12 -20.37 -7.55
C ARG A 21 0.79 -20.91 -8.66
N GLY A 22 0.22 -21.45 -9.74
CA GLY A 22 0.94 -21.93 -10.92
C GLY A 22 1.17 -20.88 -12.01
N PHE A 23 0.66 -19.65 -11.84
CA PHE A 23 0.84 -18.59 -12.84
C PHE A 23 2.30 -18.15 -12.97
N PRO A 24 2.67 -17.51 -14.10
CA PRO A 24 3.99 -16.90 -14.25
C PRO A 24 4.32 -15.98 -13.08
N THR A 25 5.57 -16.04 -12.62
CA THR A 25 6.07 -15.19 -11.54
C THR A 25 7.22 -14.34 -12.04
N THR A 26 7.40 -13.18 -11.42
CA THR A 26 8.62 -12.39 -11.57
C THR A 26 9.82 -13.14 -10.97
N PRO A 27 11.07 -12.77 -11.32
CA PRO A 27 12.26 -13.35 -10.69
C PRO A 27 12.28 -13.25 -9.17
N GLY A 28 11.60 -12.25 -8.59
CA GLY A 28 11.45 -12.07 -7.14
C GLY A 28 10.26 -12.83 -6.52
N GLY A 29 9.52 -13.63 -7.29
CA GLY A 29 8.46 -14.52 -6.78
C GLY A 29 7.06 -13.91 -6.65
N MET A 30 6.84 -12.67 -7.12
CA MET A 30 5.50 -12.11 -7.24
C MET A 30 4.76 -12.75 -8.41
N VAL A 31 3.50 -13.12 -8.21
CA VAL A 31 2.62 -13.59 -9.29
C VAL A 31 2.35 -12.46 -10.30
N PHE A 32 2.49 -12.76 -11.59
CA PHE A 32 2.34 -11.81 -12.68
C PHE A 32 1.11 -12.16 -13.52
N ILE A 33 0.00 -11.49 -13.25
CA ILE A 33 -1.30 -11.74 -13.89
C ILE A 33 -1.49 -10.85 -15.12
N ASP A 34 -1.18 -9.56 -14.98
CA ASP A 34 -1.33 -8.57 -16.03
C ASP A 34 -0.31 -7.44 -15.83
N GLN A 35 0.04 -6.75 -16.92
CA GLN A 35 0.96 -5.61 -16.88
C GLN A 35 0.38 -4.37 -16.16
N TRP A 36 -0.95 -4.19 -16.16
CA TRP A 36 -1.62 -3.04 -15.59
C TRP A 36 -1.97 -3.24 -14.12
N GLY A 37 -1.08 -2.78 -13.25
CA GLY A 37 -1.25 -2.91 -11.81
C GLY A 37 -1.03 -4.35 -11.34
N SER A 38 0.05 -4.97 -11.83
CA SER A 38 0.53 -6.28 -11.43
C SER A 38 0.55 -6.47 -9.91
N LEU A 39 1.11 -5.50 -9.18
CA LEU A 39 1.18 -5.54 -7.71
C LEU A 39 -0.21 -5.55 -7.05
N ARG A 40 -1.16 -4.79 -7.60
CA ARG A 40 -2.55 -4.76 -7.10
C ARG A 40 -3.22 -6.12 -7.30
N GLN A 41 -3.00 -6.78 -8.44
CA GLN A 41 -3.52 -8.12 -8.66
C GLN A 41 -2.88 -9.14 -7.72
N ALA A 42 -1.55 -9.11 -7.56
CA ALA A 42 -0.85 -9.99 -6.64
C ALA A 42 -1.36 -9.85 -5.19
N LEU A 43 -1.57 -8.62 -4.70
CA LEU A 43 -2.08 -8.35 -3.36
C LEU A 43 -3.55 -8.73 -3.20
N ASN A 44 -4.39 -8.53 -4.21
CA ASN A 44 -5.78 -8.98 -4.19
C ASN A 44 -5.88 -10.50 -4.06
N VAL A 45 -5.06 -11.23 -4.83
CA VAL A 45 -5.02 -12.70 -4.73
C VAL A 45 -4.40 -13.15 -3.40
N ALA A 46 -3.38 -12.44 -2.89
CA ALA A 46 -2.82 -12.73 -1.58
C ALA A 46 -3.88 -12.63 -0.47
N PHE A 47 -4.73 -11.61 -0.52
CA PHE A 47 -5.87 -11.48 0.39
C PHE A 47 -6.79 -12.70 0.32
N ILE A 48 -7.14 -13.16 -0.89
CA ILE A 48 -7.93 -14.38 -1.08
C ILE A 48 -7.20 -15.61 -0.50
N GLY A 49 -5.89 -15.72 -0.70
CA GLY A 49 -5.06 -16.78 -0.14
C GLY A 49 -5.08 -16.80 1.40
N PHE A 50 -5.01 -15.65 2.06
CA PHE A 50 -5.18 -15.59 3.51
C PHE A 50 -6.57 -16.06 3.94
N LYS A 51 -7.63 -15.67 3.23
CA LYS A 51 -8.99 -16.14 3.52
C LYS A 51 -9.15 -17.65 3.30
N ALA A 52 -8.57 -18.19 2.23
CA ALA A 52 -8.55 -19.63 1.98
C ALA A 52 -7.85 -20.38 3.13
N ALA A 53 -6.72 -19.84 3.60
CA ALA A 53 -6.00 -20.41 4.73
C ALA A 53 -6.80 -20.40 6.04
N ASP A 54 -7.49 -19.29 6.33
CA ASP A 54 -8.39 -19.17 7.50
C ASP A 54 -9.56 -20.17 7.43
N LEU A 55 -10.01 -20.52 6.23
CA LEU A 55 -11.07 -21.50 6.01
C LEU A 55 -10.58 -22.95 6.10
N GLY A 56 -9.27 -23.20 6.21
CA GLY A 56 -8.71 -24.56 6.30
C GLY A 56 -8.21 -25.12 4.96
N ILE A 57 -8.25 -24.35 3.88
CA ILE A 57 -7.82 -24.78 2.55
C ILE A 57 -6.31 -24.56 2.42
N ASP A 58 -5.54 -25.64 2.31
CA ASP A 58 -4.07 -25.65 2.24
C ASP A 58 -3.42 -24.61 3.17
N SER A 59 -3.85 -24.56 4.44
CA SER A 59 -3.66 -23.37 5.27
C SER A 59 -2.22 -22.87 5.37
N SER A 60 -1.25 -23.78 5.60
CA SER A 60 0.16 -23.41 5.68
C SER A 60 0.69 -22.90 4.34
N THR A 61 0.39 -23.60 3.25
CA THR A 61 0.82 -23.24 1.88
C THR A 61 0.23 -21.91 1.44
N ASN A 62 -1.08 -21.71 1.62
CA ASN A 62 -1.78 -20.49 1.22
C ASN A 62 -1.33 -19.29 2.04
N ARG A 63 -1.17 -19.44 3.36
CA ARG A 63 -0.69 -18.35 4.21
C ARG A 63 0.75 -17.95 3.89
N ALA A 64 1.65 -18.92 3.68
CA ALA A 64 3.04 -18.65 3.32
C ALA A 64 3.16 -18.03 1.91
N TRP A 65 2.41 -18.55 0.94
CA TRP A 65 2.40 -18.01 -0.43
C TRP A 65 1.85 -16.58 -0.47
N ALA A 66 0.74 -16.31 0.23
CA ALA A 66 0.15 -14.98 0.31
C ALA A 66 1.08 -13.98 1.01
N ALA A 67 1.74 -14.39 2.11
CA ALA A 67 2.72 -13.56 2.79
C ALA A 67 3.85 -13.12 1.86
N ARG A 68 4.39 -14.02 1.02
CA ARG A 68 5.43 -13.65 0.05
C ARG A 68 5.00 -12.56 -0.93
N GLN A 69 3.73 -12.51 -1.33
CA GLN A 69 3.23 -11.44 -2.21
C GLN A 69 3.22 -10.08 -1.48
N VAL A 70 2.88 -10.09 -0.20
CA VAL A 70 2.94 -8.89 0.66
C VAL A 70 4.39 -8.47 0.88
N ASP A 71 5.27 -9.42 1.23
CA ASP A 71 6.69 -9.15 1.45
C ASP A 71 7.35 -8.56 0.20
N TYR A 72 6.96 -9.02 -1.00
CA TYR A 72 7.39 -8.42 -2.26
C TYR A 72 7.01 -6.93 -2.35
N ALA A 73 5.76 -6.59 -2.01
CA ALA A 73 5.30 -5.20 -1.99
C ALA A 73 6.05 -4.33 -0.97
N LEU A 74 6.43 -4.93 0.16
CA LEU A 74 7.06 -4.23 1.28
C LEU A 74 8.59 -4.11 1.17
N GLY A 75 9.24 -4.99 0.41
CA GLY A 75 10.66 -4.81 0.09
C GLY A 75 11.53 -6.05 -0.04
N SER A 76 10.98 -7.25 -0.13
CA SER A 76 11.79 -8.49 -0.23
C SER A 76 12.73 -8.52 -1.43
N VAL A 77 12.47 -7.70 -2.46
CA VAL A 77 13.29 -7.51 -3.65
C VAL A 77 14.24 -6.31 -3.58
N GLY A 78 14.56 -5.85 -2.37
CA GLY A 78 15.54 -4.79 -2.12
C GLY A 78 15.01 -3.36 -2.22
N HIS A 79 13.75 -3.17 -2.60
CA HIS A 79 13.06 -1.87 -2.52
C HIS A 79 11.57 -2.06 -2.31
N SER A 80 10.95 -1.09 -1.64
CA SER A 80 9.51 -1.03 -1.37
C SER A 80 8.74 -0.51 -2.58
N TYR A 81 7.53 -1.02 -2.76
CA TYR A 81 6.56 -0.48 -3.71
C TYR A 81 5.51 0.41 -3.04
N VAL A 82 5.56 0.56 -1.72
CA VAL A 82 4.65 1.39 -0.93
C VAL A 82 5.28 2.77 -0.71
N VAL A 83 4.61 3.80 -1.21
CA VAL A 83 5.09 5.20 -1.11
C VAL A 83 5.26 5.59 0.36
N GLY A 84 6.44 6.12 0.71
CA GLY A 84 6.75 6.59 2.06
C GLY A 84 7.04 5.48 3.08
N PHE A 85 7.19 4.23 2.65
CA PHE A 85 7.43 3.09 3.54
C PHE A 85 8.61 2.23 3.09
N GLY A 86 9.39 1.71 4.04
CA GLY A 86 10.44 0.73 3.77
C GLY A 86 11.68 1.30 3.07
N ASN A 87 12.45 0.42 2.44
CA ASN A 87 13.68 0.80 1.76
C ASN A 87 13.40 1.33 0.34
N ASN A 88 13.99 2.46 -0.04
CA ASN A 88 13.92 3.04 -1.39
C ASN A 88 12.50 3.01 -2.04
N PRO A 89 11.48 3.63 -1.41
CA PRO A 89 10.11 3.62 -1.94
C PRO A 89 9.94 4.50 -3.19
N PRO A 90 8.83 4.35 -3.94
CA PRO A 90 8.58 5.15 -5.14
C PRO A 90 8.38 6.63 -4.77
N LEU A 91 9.28 7.49 -5.27
CA LEU A 91 9.22 8.94 -5.03
C LEU A 91 8.36 9.69 -6.04
N ARG A 92 8.01 9.03 -7.16
CA ARG A 92 7.32 9.64 -8.30
C ARG A 92 6.02 8.93 -8.71
N PRO A 93 5.07 8.62 -7.79
CA PRO A 93 3.80 8.00 -8.18
C PRO A 93 2.97 8.94 -9.07
N HIS A 94 2.32 8.40 -10.09
CA HIS A 94 1.47 9.17 -11.00
C HIS A 94 0.16 9.58 -10.30
N HIS A 95 0.25 10.59 -9.45
CA HIS A 95 -0.85 11.15 -8.66
C HIS A 95 -0.81 12.68 -8.71
N ARG A 96 -1.88 13.30 -9.21
CA ARG A 96 -1.90 14.74 -9.56
C ARG A 96 -1.72 15.65 -8.34
N SER A 97 -2.34 15.30 -7.21
CA SER A 97 -2.24 16.09 -5.97
C SER A 97 -0.96 15.83 -5.16
N ARG A 98 -0.05 14.95 -5.61
CA ARG A 98 1.28 14.79 -4.97
C ARG A 98 2.17 16.02 -5.16
N TRP A 99 1.91 16.80 -6.21
CA TRP A 99 2.78 17.91 -6.61
C TRP A 99 2.62 19.19 -5.78
N VAL A 100 1.70 19.24 -4.81
CA VAL A 100 1.59 20.37 -3.86
C VAL A 100 2.53 20.14 -2.68
N ALA A 101 3.81 20.46 -2.88
CA ALA A 101 4.76 20.70 -1.80
C ALA A 101 5.87 21.71 -2.15
N TYR A 102 5.81 22.37 -3.32
CA TYR A 102 6.88 23.31 -3.75
C TYR A 102 6.40 24.55 -4.55
N THR A 103 5.13 24.98 -4.44
CA THR A 103 4.65 26.18 -5.18
C THR A 103 3.97 27.25 -4.33
N PHE A 104 4.16 27.23 -3.01
CA PHE A 104 3.91 28.42 -2.18
C PHE A 104 5.11 28.67 -1.27
N ASN A 105 6.25 29.00 -1.89
CA ASN A 105 7.31 29.71 -1.19
C ASN A 105 7.24 31.20 -1.53
N HIS A 106 6.22 31.86 -0.98
CA HIS A 106 6.41 33.17 -0.38
C HIS A 106 5.48 33.26 0.84
N THR A 107 6.08 33.08 2.01
CA THR A 107 5.63 33.49 3.35
C THR A 107 4.26 33.00 3.84
N VAL A 108 4.19 31.77 4.36
CA VAL A 108 3.23 31.44 5.44
C VAL A 108 3.90 30.49 6.46
N THR A 109 4.87 31.00 7.19
CA THR A 109 5.27 30.44 8.49
C THR A 109 4.68 31.35 9.57
N HIS A 110 3.37 31.24 9.87
CA HIS A 110 2.81 31.85 11.09
C HIS A 110 1.39 31.39 11.48
N LEU A 111 0.94 30.19 11.09
CA LEU A 111 -0.43 29.74 11.44
C LEU A 111 -0.54 28.88 12.70
N CYS A 112 0.54 28.76 13.50
CA CYS A 112 0.49 28.11 14.81
C CYS A 112 1.21 28.91 15.89
N ASP A 113 1.08 30.25 15.89
CA ASP A 113 1.50 31.07 17.03
C ASP A 113 0.25 31.67 17.73
N PRO A 114 -0.11 31.21 18.94
CA PRO A 114 -1.26 31.71 19.68
C PRO A 114 -1.01 33.10 20.32
N THR A 115 0.13 33.75 20.09
CA THR A 115 0.48 35.01 20.79
C THR A 115 0.11 36.30 20.03
N THR A 116 -0.35 36.24 18.78
CA THR A 116 -0.66 37.46 18.00
C THR A 116 -2.15 37.62 17.74
N ALA A 117 -2.92 37.99 18.77
CA ALA A 117 -4.26 38.56 18.58
C ALA A 117 -4.17 40.09 18.38
N PRO A 118 -4.79 40.68 17.35
CA PRO A 118 -4.57 42.08 16.98
C PRO A 118 -5.46 43.02 17.81
N GLY A 119 -4.83 43.83 18.66
CA GLY A 119 -5.51 44.89 19.41
C GLY A 119 -4.51 45.88 20.01
N GLY A 120 -4.11 46.88 19.21
CA GLY A 120 -3.27 47.98 19.69
C GLY A 120 -2.81 48.89 18.54
N LEU A 121 -3.41 50.07 18.44
CA LEU A 121 -3.12 51.10 17.44
C LEU A 121 -1.71 51.72 17.62
N PRO A 122 -1.14 52.35 16.57
CA PRO A 122 0.28 52.65 16.51
C PRO A 122 0.62 53.94 17.27
N VAL A 123 1.74 53.93 18.00
CA VAL A 123 2.41 55.16 18.41
C VAL A 123 3.79 55.24 17.76
N HIS A 124 3.87 56.24 16.90
CA HIS A 124 5.05 56.85 16.30
C HIS A 124 6.16 57.11 17.32
N SER A 125 7.41 56.75 17.00
CA SER A 125 8.56 57.62 17.27
C SER A 125 9.78 57.24 16.41
N THR A 126 10.48 58.29 16.04
CA THR A 126 11.47 58.49 14.99
C THR A 126 12.86 57.89 15.31
N ILE A 127 13.60 57.64 14.23
CA ILE A 127 15.05 57.38 14.13
C ILE A 127 15.89 58.15 15.18
N GLN A 128 16.61 57.40 16.03
CA GLN A 128 18.07 57.39 16.30
C GLN A 128 18.34 56.27 17.31
#